data_AF-A0A849F1G3-F1
#
_entry.id   AF-A0A849F1G3-F1
#
_cell.length_a   1.000
_cell.length_b   1.000
_cell.length_c   1.000
_cell.angle_alpha   90.00
_cell.angle_beta   90.00
_cell.angle_gamma   90.00
#
_symmetry.space_group_name_H-M   'P 1'
#
loop_
_entity.id
_entity.type
_entity.pdbx_description
1 polymer ?
#
loop_
_entity_poly.entity_id
_entity_poly.type
_entity_poly.pdbx_seq_one_letter_code
_entity_poly.pdbx_strand_id
1 'polypeptide(L)'
;METGLRKKLITVAKVAISAILIYFIFTKVDFNEVIDIIRKTNAFYLVLAILFFVASKVLASVRLNLYFHELAVRLTQKSNLKLYVLGMFYNLFLPGGIGGDAYKGYLIKKKFDADTKKVVSVLVLDRLSRLLLLFIYACVLAVLLNNSWLNKFEIPIVALGILAVGIYWYLNKRFFNFVLPVFWSSFSLSAM
;
A
#
# COMPACT_ATOMS: atom_id res chain seq x y z
N MET A 1 -28.88 11.26 -22.42
CA MET A 1 -29.10 9.87 -21.93
C MET A 1 -27.90 8.93 -22.15
N GLU A 2 -26.88 9.27 -22.94
CA GLU A 2 -25.76 8.36 -23.30
C GLU A 2 -24.68 8.10 -22.23
N THR A 3 -24.58 8.92 -21.18
CA THR A 3 -23.52 8.78 -20.15
C THR A 3 -23.70 7.57 -19.23
N GLY A 4 -24.91 7.04 -19.10
CA GLY A 4 -25.20 5.86 -18.28
C GLY A 4 -24.74 4.55 -18.91
N LEU A 5 -24.88 4.41 -20.24
CA LEU A 5 -24.58 3.18 -20.97
C LEU A 5 -23.07 2.88 -21.00
N ARG A 6 -22.24 3.92 -21.22
CA ARG A 6 -20.77 3.81 -21.15
C ARG A 6 -20.27 3.37 -19.78
N LYS A 7 -20.82 3.92 -18.69
CA LYS A 7 -20.47 3.53 -17.32
C LYS A 7 -20.86 2.07 -17.02
N LYS A 8 -22.02 1.63 -17.52
CA LYS A 8 -22.50 0.25 -17.35
C LYS A 8 -21.60 -0.74 -18.10
N LEU A 9 -21.25 -0.45 -19.35
CA LEU A 9 -20.31 -1.25 -20.15
C LEU A 9 -18.93 -1.37 -19.49
N ILE A 10 -18.36 -0.27 -18.98
CA ILE A 10 -17.08 -0.31 -18.28
C ILE A 10 -17.15 -1.15 -16.99
N THR A 11 -18.28 -1.11 -16.28
CA THR A 11 -18.48 -1.91 -15.08
C THR A 11 -18.58 -3.40 -15.42
N VAL A 12 -19.35 -3.75 -16.46
CA VAL A 12 -19.47 -5.12 -16.97
C VAL A 12 -18.11 -5.64 -17.44
N ALA A 13 -17.35 -4.85 -18.18
CA ALA A 13 -16.00 -5.22 -18.61
C ALA A 13 -15.06 -5.48 -17.42
N LYS A 14 -15.06 -4.64 -16.38
CA LYS A 14 -14.26 -4.86 -15.17
C LYS A 14 -14.63 -6.14 -14.43
N VAL A 15 -15.94 -6.42 -14.32
CA VAL A 15 -16.44 -7.65 -13.68
C VAL A 15 -16.07 -8.87 -14.51
N ALA A 16 -16.26 -8.82 -15.83
CA ALA A 16 -15.89 -9.90 -16.74
C ALA A 16 -14.39 -10.19 -16.70
N ILE A 17 -13.54 -9.16 -16.75
CA ILE A 17 -12.08 -9.31 -16.63
C ILE A 17 -11.70 -9.94 -15.29
N SER A 18 -12.31 -9.49 -14.18
CA SER A 18 -12.06 -10.06 -12.85
C SER A 18 -12.50 -11.53 -12.79
N ALA A 19 -13.65 -11.87 -13.37
CA ALA A 19 -14.16 -13.24 -13.43
C ALA A 19 -13.28 -14.15 -14.29
N ILE A 20 -12.78 -13.67 -15.43
CA ILE A 20 -11.85 -14.39 -16.31
C ILE A 20 -10.53 -14.65 -15.61
N LEU A 21 -9.99 -13.64 -14.91
CA LEU A 21 -8.76 -13.79 -14.12
C LEU A 21 -8.93 -14.83 -13.00
N ILE A 22 -10.05 -14.79 -12.27
CA ILE A 22 -10.37 -15.78 -11.25
C ILE A 22 -10.46 -17.17 -11.89
N TYR A 23 -11.24 -17.32 -12.97
CA TYR A 23 -11.36 -18.58 -13.69
C TYR A 23 -10.00 -19.14 -14.16
N PHE A 24 -9.13 -18.27 -14.69
CA PHE A 24 -7.78 -18.63 -15.12
C PHE A 24 -6.90 -19.12 -13.95
N ILE A 25 -7.02 -18.51 -12.78
CA ILE A 25 -6.33 -18.97 -11.56
C ILE A 25 -6.83 -20.36 -11.17
N PHE A 26 -8.15 -20.58 -11.15
CA PHE A 26 -8.75 -21.89 -10.86
C PHE A 26 -8.34 -22.98 -11.86
N THR A 27 -8.04 -22.63 -13.12
CA THR A 27 -7.55 -23.61 -14.10
C THR A 27 -6.06 -23.95 -13.93
N LYS A 28 -5.30 -23.10 -13.23
CA LYS A 28 -3.84 -23.29 -13.02
C LYS A 28 -3.50 -23.82 -11.64
N VAL A 29 -4.41 -23.71 -10.67
CA VAL A 29 -4.21 -24.15 -9.29
C VAL A 29 -5.03 -25.41 -9.05
N ASP A 30 -4.35 -26.52 -8.76
CA ASP A 30 -5.04 -27.74 -8.33
C ASP A 30 -5.53 -27.55 -6.89
N PHE A 31 -6.85 -27.54 -6.72
CA PHE A 31 -7.46 -27.31 -5.41
C PHE A 31 -7.10 -28.41 -4.41
N ASN A 32 -6.80 -29.63 -4.89
CA ASN A 32 -6.40 -30.74 -4.03
C ASN A 32 -5.01 -30.50 -3.43
N GLU A 33 -4.08 -29.98 -4.23
CA GLU A 33 -2.74 -29.63 -3.75
C GLU A 33 -2.79 -28.57 -2.64
N VAL A 34 -3.65 -27.55 -2.79
CA VAL A 34 -3.82 -26.51 -1.77
C VAL A 34 -4.33 -27.10 -0.44
N ILE A 35 -5.30 -28.01 -0.49
CA ILE A 35 -5.87 -28.66 0.70
C ILE A 35 -4.83 -29.56 1.37
N ASP A 36 -4.05 -30.32 0.60
CA ASP A 36 -2.99 -31.18 1.13
C ASP A 36 -1.86 -30.37 1.77
N ILE A 37 -1.49 -29.22 1.20
CA ILE A 37 -0.53 -28.28 1.79
C ILE A 37 -1.07 -27.74 3.12
N ILE A 38 -2.33 -27.31 3.17
CA ILE A 38 -2.96 -26.80 4.40
C ILE A 38 -2.97 -27.89 5.48
N ARG A 39 -3.28 -29.15 5.14
CA ARG A 39 -3.30 -30.27 6.09
C ARG A 39 -1.92 -30.63 6.64
N LYS A 40 -0.87 -30.52 5.81
CA LYS A 40 0.52 -30.76 6.21
C LYS A 40 1.12 -29.60 7.00
N THR A 41 0.53 -28.40 6.89
CA THR A 41 1.03 -27.21 7.57
C THR A 41 0.64 -27.22 9.05
N ASN A 42 1.60 -26.94 9.92
CA ASN A 42 1.34 -26.84 11.35
C ASN A 42 0.46 -25.60 11.64
N ALA A 43 -0.71 -25.86 12.24
CA ALA A 43 -1.72 -24.85 12.56
C ALA A 43 -1.18 -23.70 13.43
N PHE A 44 -0.18 -23.96 14.28
CA PHE A 44 0.45 -22.93 15.10
C PHE A 44 1.12 -21.83 14.27
N TYR A 45 1.93 -22.21 13.27
CA TYR A 45 2.56 -21.24 12.37
C TYR A 45 1.55 -20.49 11.52
N LEU A 46 0.45 -21.15 11.15
CA LEU A 46 -0.63 -20.53 10.37
C LEU A 46 -1.34 -19.43 11.19
N VAL A 47 -1.68 -19.73 12.45
CA VAL A 47 -2.24 -18.73 13.38
C VAL A 47 -1.26 -17.58 13.61
N LEU A 48 0.02 -17.89 13.83
CA LEU A 48 1.04 -16.87 14.05
C LEU A 48 1.20 -15.94 12.84
N ALA A 49 1.21 -16.49 11.62
CA ALA A 49 1.27 -15.72 10.38
C ALA A 49 0.05 -14.78 10.22
N ILE A 50 -1.16 -15.26 10.52
CA ILE A 50 -2.37 -14.43 10.51
C ILE A 50 -2.25 -13.29 11.53
N LEU A 51 -1.74 -13.59 12.72
CA LEU A 51 -1.60 -12.60 13.80
C LEU A 51 -0.59 -11.50 13.41
N PHE A 52 0.58 -11.87 12.88
CA PHE A 52 1.55 -10.92 12.36
C PHE A 52 1.00 -10.09 11.19
N PHE A 53 0.25 -10.72 10.28
CA PHE A 53 -0.38 -10.02 9.18
C PHE A 53 -1.37 -8.96 9.67
N VAL A 54 -2.26 -9.32 10.60
CA VAL A 54 -3.22 -8.37 11.19
C VAL A 54 -2.49 -7.25 11.94
N ALA A 55 -1.49 -7.57 12.75
CA ALA A 55 -0.69 -6.58 13.48
C ALA A 55 -0.01 -5.58 12.52
N SER A 56 0.60 -6.07 11.43
CA SER A 56 1.19 -5.22 10.39
C SER A 56 0.17 -4.25 9.78
N LYS A 57 -1.05 -4.71 9.52
CA LYS A 57 -2.12 -3.84 8.99
C LYS A 57 -2.62 -2.81 10.00
N VAL A 58 -2.68 -3.16 11.29
CA VAL A 58 -3.05 -2.23 12.36
C VAL A 58 -2.00 -1.12 12.47
N LEU A 59 -0.71 -1.46 12.49
CA LEU A 59 0.38 -0.48 12.52
C LEU A 59 0.33 0.46 11.31
N ALA A 60 0.09 -0.09 10.11
CA ALA A 60 -0.07 0.71 8.90
C ALA A 60 -1.27 1.66 8.97
N SER A 61 -2.37 1.24 9.61
CA SER A 61 -3.53 2.11 9.84
C SER A 61 -3.19 3.24 10.82
N VAL A 62 -2.53 2.95 11.94
CA VAL A 62 -2.14 3.97 12.93
C VAL A 62 -1.24 5.03 12.30
N ARG A 63 -0.26 4.62 11.49
CA ARG A 63 0.62 5.52 10.73
C ARG A 63 -0.17 6.46 9.82
N LEU A 64 -1.13 5.92 9.07
CA LEU A 64 -2.00 6.73 8.22
C LEU A 64 -2.87 7.72 9.02
N ASN A 65 -3.27 7.36 10.25
CA ASN A 65 -4.06 8.26 11.09
C ASN A 65 -3.24 9.47 11.57
N LEU A 66 -1.94 9.29 11.83
CA LEU A 66 -1.04 10.39 12.20
C LEU A 66 -0.97 11.41 11.06
N TYR A 67 -0.83 10.96 9.82
CA TYR A 67 -0.88 11.85 8.65
C TYR A 67 -2.21 12.63 8.58
N PHE A 68 -3.35 12.00 8.85
CA PHE A 68 -4.65 12.67 8.79
C PHE A 68 -4.87 13.67 9.93
N HIS A 69 -4.39 13.38 11.15
CA HIS A 69 -4.55 14.27 12.30
C HIS A 69 -3.90 15.64 12.05
N GLU A 70 -2.76 15.62 11.36
CA GLU A 70 -1.98 16.80 10.97
C GLU A 70 -2.63 17.60 9.83
N LEU A 71 -3.51 16.97 9.03
CA LEU A 71 -4.37 17.68 8.08
C LEU A 71 -5.62 18.28 8.75
N ALA A 72 -5.64 18.38 10.08
CA ALA A 72 -6.81 18.72 10.90
C ALA A 72 -8.01 17.76 10.72
N VAL A 73 -7.78 16.60 10.11
CA VAL A 73 -8.78 15.54 9.95
C VAL A 73 -8.73 14.67 11.21
N ARG A 74 -9.54 15.05 12.21
CA ARG A 74 -9.62 14.34 13.50
C ARG A 74 -10.39 13.02 13.39
N LEU A 75 -9.80 12.03 12.73
CA LEU A 75 -10.30 10.66 12.71
C LEU A 75 -9.93 9.93 14.01
N THR A 76 -10.92 9.29 14.63
CA THR A 76 -10.65 8.33 15.71
C THR A 76 -9.96 7.10 15.15
N GLN A 77 -9.03 6.49 15.90
CA GLN A 77 -8.27 5.32 15.45
C GLN A 77 -9.17 4.17 14.97
N LYS A 78 -10.31 3.94 15.65
CA LYS A 78 -11.31 2.94 15.23
C LYS A 78 -11.95 3.28 13.87
N SER A 79 -12.27 4.54 13.63
CA SER A 79 -12.84 4.97 12.34
C SER A 79 -11.80 4.87 11.22
N ASN A 80 -10.56 5.21 11.49
CA ASN A 80 -9.47 5.08 10.52
C ASN A 80 -9.15 3.61 10.20
N LEU A 81 -9.17 2.71 11.19
CA LEU A 81 -9.00 1.28 10.97
C LEU A 81 -10.11 0.71 10.08
N LYS A 82 -11.38 1.05 10.34
CA LYS A 82 -12.50 0.67 9.47
C LYS A 82 -12.32 1.20 8.05
N LEU A 83 -11.90 2.46 7.90
CA LEU A 83 -11.63 3.07 6.61
C LEU A 83 -10.46 2.39 5.88
N TYR A 84 -9.43 1.97 6.62
CA TYR A 84 -8.26 1.28 6.10
C TYR A 84 -8.62 -0.11 5.57
N VAL A 85 -9.37 -0.89 6.35
CA VAL A 85 -9.86 -2.22 5.95
C VAL A 85 -10.79 -2.11 4.73
N LEU A 86 -11.70 -1.14 4.72
CA LEU A 86 -12.60 -0.91 3.60
C LEU A 86 -11.83 -0.54 2.32
N GLY A 87 -10.82 0.33 2.43
CA GLY A 87 -9.95 0.62 1.29
C GLY A 87 -9.13 -0.58 0.82
N MET A 88 -8.70 -1.47 1.73
CA MET A 88 -8.03 -2.71 1.35
C MET A 88 -8.96 -3.65 0.57
N PHE A 89 -10.22 -3.78 1.00
CA PHE A 89 -11.24 -4.51 0.27
C PHE A 89 -11.38 -3.96 -1.16
N TYR A 90 -11.55 -2.64 -1.32
CA TYR A 90 -11.63 -2.04 -2.65
C TYR A 90 -10.35 -2.23 -3.49
N ASN A 91 -9.16 -2.25 -2.88
CA ASN A 91 -7.92 -2.53 -3.61
C ASN A 91 -7.84 -3.98 -4.11
N LEU A 92 -8.54 -4.94 -3.48
CA LEU A 92 -8.58 -6.33 -3.92
C LEU A 92 -9.46 -6.53 -5.17
N PHE A 93 -10.57 -5.80 -5.26
CA PHE A 93 -11.53 -5.93 -6.36
C PHE A 93 -11.27 -4.98 -7.53
N LEU A 94 -10.47 -3.93 -7.34
CA LEU A 94 -10.21 -2.93 -8.37
C LEU A 94 -8.82 -3.17 -9.03
N PRO A 95 -8.77 -3.41 -10.35
CA PRO A 95 -7.50 -3.58 -11.05
C PRO A 95 -6.66 -2.31 -10.93
N GLY A 96 -5.36 -2.49 -10.65
CA GLY A 96 -4.40 -1.41 -10.40
C GLY A 96 -4.26 -1.01 -8.92
N GLY A 97 -5.07 -1.56 -8.01
CA GLY A 97 -4.86 -1.45 -6.56
C GLY A 97 -4.88 -0.02 -6.01
N ILE A 98 -5.34 0.99 -6.77
CA ILE A 98 -5.42 2.42 -6.38
C ILE A 98 -6.86 2.81 -5.97
N GLY A 99 -7.85 2.02 -6.39
CA GLY A 99 -9.27 2.38 -6.22
C GLY A 99 -9.73 2.47 -4.77
N GLY A 100 -9.14 1.70 -3.87
CA GLY A 100 -9.41 1.81 -2.43
C GLY A 100 -8.89 3.09 -1.81
N ASP A 101 -7.75 3.62 -2.27
CA ASP A 101 -7.25 4.90 -1.78
C ASP A 101 -8.04 6.09 -2.35
N ALA A 102 -8.53 6.00 -3.60
CA ALA A 102 -9.49 6.96 -4.12
C ALA A 102 -10.78 7.00 -3.30
N TYR A 103 -11.29 5.83 -2.87
CA TYR A 103 -12.45 5.73 -2.00
C TYR A 103 -12.20 6.37 -0.62
N LYS A 104 -11.04 6.12 0.00
CA LYS A 104 -10.65 6.78 1.26
C LYS A 104 -10.64 8.30 1.10
N GLY A 105 -10.02 8.81 0.04
CA GLY A 105 -9.95 10.24 -0.24
C GLY A 105 -11.33 10.89 -0.40
N TYR A 106 -12.24 10.21 -1.11
CA TYR A 106 -13.62 10.65 -1.27
C TYR A 106 -14.39 10.71 0.07
N LEU A 107 -14.27 9.66 0.91
CA LEU A 107 -14.98 9.61 2.18
C LEU A 107 -14.47 10.66 3.17
N ILE A 108 -13.15 10.92 3.18
CA ILE A 108 -12.54 11.95 4.03
C ILE A 108 -13.01 13.34 3.61
N LYS A 109 -13.02 13.64 2.31
CA LYS A 109 -13.60 14.89 1.79
C LYS A 109 -15.04 15.08 2.27
N LYS A 110 -15.86 14.03 2.12
CA LYS A 110 -17.28 14.08 2.49
C LYS A 110 -17.51 14.34 3.98
N LYS A 111 -16.61 13.85 4.85
CA LYS A 111 -16.77 13.95 6.31
C LYS A 111 -16.10 15.16 6.96
N PHE A 112 -15.03 15.68 6.38
CA PHE A 112 -14.17 16.68 7.04
C PHE A 112 -13.96 17.97 6.22
N ASP A 113 -14.67 18.14 5.10
CA ASP A 113 -14.55 19.27 4.16
C ASP A 113 -13.09 19.61 3.77
N ALA A 114 -12.23 18.58 3.81
CA ALA A 114 -10.81 18.73 3.52
C ALA A 114 -10.57 18.89 2.02
N ASP A 115 -9.61 19.75 1.65
CA ASP A 115 -9.21 19.94 0.26
C ASP A 115 -8.80 18.61 -0.38
N THR A 116 -9.49 18.26 -1.47
CA THR A 116 -9.28 17.00 -2.20
C THR A 116 -7.85 16.86 -2.66
N LYS A 117 -7.20 17.98 -3.04
CA LYS A 117 -5.78 17.96 -3.45
C LYS A 117 -4.90 17.53 -2.29
N LYS A 118 -5.13 18.05 -1.08
CA LYS A 118 -4.34 17.72 0.12
C LYS A 118 -4.51 16.26 0.53
N VAL A 119 -5.74 15.73 0.50
CA VAL A 119 -6.00 14.33 0.87
C VAL A 119 -5.37 13.35 -0.12
N VAL A 120 -5.50 13.61 -1.44
CA VAL A 120 -4.87 12.79 -2.48
C VAL A 120 -3.34 12.87 -2.37
N SER A 121 -2.80 14.05 -2.14
CA SER A 121 -1.38 14.30 -1.89
C SER A 121 -0.82 13.43 -0.76
N VAL A 122 -1.51 13.35 0.37
CA VAL A 122 -1.11 12.51 1.52
C VAL A 122 -1.14 11.03 1.19
N LEU A 123 -2.17 10.57 0.49
CA LEU A 123 -2.29 9.17 0.09
C LEU A 123 -1.18 8.77 -0.91
N VAL A 124 -0.83 9.65 -1.83
CA VAL A 124 0.29 9.45 -2.77
C VAL A 124 1.62 9.45 -2.03
N LEU A 125 1.83 10.38 -1.10
CA LEU A 125 3.01 10.42 -0.25
C LEU A 125 3.19 9.14 0.57
N ASP A 126 2.12 8.66 1.20
CA ASP A 126 2.13 7.41 1.97
C ASP A 126 2.51 6.22 1.09
N ARG A 127 2.06 6.19 -0.18
CA ARG A 127 2.49 5.16 -1.16
C ARG A 127 3.95 5.31 -1.56
N LEU A 128 4.40 6.51 -1.89
CA LEU A 128 5.79 6.76 -2.29
C LEU A 128 6.77 6.47 -1.15
N SER A 129 6.41 6.80 0.09
CA SER A 129 7.18 6.49 1.28
C SER A 129 7.39 4.98 1.44
N ARG A 130 6.29 4.21 1.31
CA ARG A 130 6.35 2.75 1.40
C ARG A 130 7.13 2.12 0.24
N LEU A 131 7.01 2.65 -0.97
CA LEU A 131 7.78 2.17 -2.13
C LEU A 131 9.28 2.43 -1.95
N LEU A 132 9.64 3.61 -1.43
CA LEU A 132 11.03 3.95 -1.15
C LEU A 132 11.64 3.04 -0.08
N LEU A 133 10.92 2.76 1.01
CA LEU A 133 11.38 1.82 2.03
C LEU A 133 11.64 0.43 1.43
N LEU A 134 10.73 -0.05 0.58
CA LEU A 134 10.89 -1.34 -0.10
C LEU A 134 12.09 -1.32 -1.06
N PHE A 135 12.32 -0.20 -1.75
CA PHE A 135 13.47 -0.02 -2.63
C PHE A 135 14.80 -0.02 -1.87
N ILE A 136 14.88 0.73 -0.77
CA ILE A 136 16.07 0.74 0.10
C ILE A 136 16.34 -0.66 0.66
N TYR A 137 15.30 -1.34 1.13
CA TYR A 137 15.43 -2.71 1.63
C TYR A 137 15.95 -3.66 0.55
N ALA A 138 15.47 -3.52 -0.69
CA ALA A 138 15.98 -4.29 -1.83
C ALA A 138 17.46 -3.97 -2.13
N CYS A 139 17.87 -2.69 -2.10
CA CYS A 139 19.27 -2.31 -2.27
C CYS A 139 20.17 -2.89 -1.16
N VAL A 140 19.73 -2.82 0.09
CA VAL A 140 20.48 -3.37 1.24
C VAL A 140 20.64 -4.88 1.11
N LEU A 141 19.56 -5.60 0.79
CA LEU A 141 19.63 -7.05 0.57
C LEU A 141 20.51 -7.41 -0.63
N ALA A 142 20.47 -6.63 -1.70
CA ALA A 142 21.30 -6.87 -2.89
C ALA A 142 22.80 -6.74 -2.60
N VAL A 143 23.18 -5.89 -1.64
CA VAL A 143 24.58 -5.74 -1.17
C VAL A 143 24.95 -6.82 -0.15
N LEU A 144 24.02 -7.24 0.70
CA LEU A 144 24.25 -8.30 1.71
C LEU A 144 24.31 -9.70 1.09
N LEU A 145 23.61 -9.94 -0.03
CA LEU A 145 23.74 -11.20 -0.76
C LEU A 145 25.11 -11.23 -1.46
N ASN A 146 26.02 -12.04 -0.92
CA ASN A 146 27.34 -12.27 -1.49
C ASN A 146 27.25 -13.13 -2.77
N ASN A 147 26.72 -12.53 -3.84
CA ASN A 147 26.50 -13.17 -5.13
C ASN A 147 27.46 -12.55 -6.16
N SER A 148 28.27 -13.40 -6.80
CA SER A 148 29.33 -12.99 -7.73
C SER A 148 28.87 -12.13 -8.90
N TRP A 149 27.58 -12.17 -9.26
CA TRP A 149 26.97 -11.30 -10.28
C TRP A 149 26.59 -9.92 -9.73
N LEU A 150 26.09 -9.84 -8.50
CA LEU A 150 25.64 -8.61 -7.85
C LEU A 150 26.82 -7.81 -7.26
N ASN A 151 27.86 -8.50 -6.78
CA ASN A 151 29.03 -7.84 -6.20
C ASN A 151 29.72 -6.87 -7.18
N LYS A 152 29.64 -7.12 -8.49
CA LYS A 152 30.16 -6.21 -9.53
C LYS A 152 29.43 -4.87 -9.58
N PHE A 153 28.21 -4.80 -9.06
CA PHE A 153 27.33 -3.63 -9.07
C PHE A 153 27.05 -3.07 -7.67
N GLU A 154 27.78 -3.48 -6.63
CA GLU A 154 27.58 -2.97 -5.26
C GLU A 154 27.64 -1.44 -5.18
N ILE A 155 28.67 -0.83 -5.75
CA ILE A 155 28.87 0.63 -5.75
C ILE A 155 27.71 1.36 -6.45
N PRO A 156 27.29 1.01 -7.68
CA PRO A 156 26.15 1.66 -8.32
C PRO A 156 24.83 1.39 -7.58
N ILE A 157 24.62 0.22 -6.98
CA ILE A 157 23.40 -0.08 -6.19
C ILE A 157 23.33 0.83 -4.96
N VAL A 158 24.43 0.99 -4.23
CA VAL A 158 24.51 1.88 -3.06
C VAL A 158 24.30 3.34 -3.47
N ALA A 159 24.93 3.79 -4.56
CA ALA A 159 24.72 5.13 -5.10
C ALA A 159 23.24 5.36 -5.50
N LEU A 160 22.59 4.37 -6.10
CA LEU A 160 21.17 4.45 -6.46
C LEU A 160 20.26 4.55 -5.23
N GLY A 161 20.56 3.80 -4.16
CA GLY A 161 19.86 3.89 -2.89
C GLY A 161 19.96 5.29 -2.26
N ILE A 162 21.17 5.87 -2.23
CA ILE A 162 21.41 7.22 -1.70
C ILE A 162 20.69 8.27 -2.56
N LEU A 163 20.77 8.16 -3.90
CA LEU A 163 20.06 9.04 -4.82
C LEU A 163 18.54 8.95 -4.65
N ALA A 164 17.98 7.76 -4.45
CA ALA A 164 16.55 7.58 -4.20
C ALA A 164 16.09 8.30 -2.92
N VAL A 165 16.88 8.23 -1.85
CA VAL A 165 16.65 8.98 -0.60
C VAL A 165 16.71 10.49 -0.86
N GLY A 166 17.73 10.96 -1.60
CA GLY A 166 17.89 12.38 -1.94
C GLY A 166 16.74 12.93 -2.79
N ILE A 167 16.32 12.19 -3.82
CA ILE A 167 15.20 12.54 -4.69
C ILE A 167 13.90 12.58 -3.88
N TYR A 168 13.67 11.59 -3.01
CA TYR A 168 12.48 11.58 -2.17
C TYR A 168 12.45 12.75 -1.19
N TRP A 169 13.58 13.05 -0.53
CA TRP A 169 13.67 14.21 0.35
C TRP A 169 13.41 15.51 -0.40
N TYR A 170 13.98 15.66 -1.60
CA TYR A 170 13.75 16.81 -2.46
C TYR A 170 12.29 16.93 -2.92
N LEU A 171 11.65 15.84 -3.34
CA LEU A 171 10.24 15.83 -3.74
C LEU A 171 9.32 16.13 -2.57
N ASN A 172 9.61 15.60 -1.38
CA ASN A 172 8.84 15.88 -0.17
C ASN A 172 8.94 17.37 0.21
N LYS A 173 10.15 17.94 0.18
CA LYS A 173 10.40 19.36 0.42
C LYS A 173 9.77 20.26 -0.66
N ARG A 174 9.75 19.85 -1.93
CA ARG A 174 9.26 20.68 -3.03
C ARG A 174 7.73 20.67 -3.16
N PHE A 175 7.09 19.51 -3.03
CA PHE A 175 5.64 19.36 -3.26
C PHE A 175 4.81 19.32 -1.98
N PHE A 176 5.42 19.02 -0.83
CA PHE A 176 4.70 18.72 0.41
C PHE A 176 5.30 19.40 1.64
N ASN A 177 5.78 20.65 1.48
CA ASN A 177 6.28 21.48 2.60
C ASN A 177 5.30 21.53 3.81
N PHE A 178 4.01 21.34 3.56
CA PHE A 178 2.95 21.33 4.59
C PHE A 178 2.96 20.08 5.50
N VAL A 179 3.73 19.04 5.17
CA VAL A 179 3.78 17.74 5.89
C VAL A 179 5.16 17.50 6.54
N LEU A 180 6.11 18.43 6.35
CA LEU A 180 7.49 18.34 6.87
C LEU A 180 7.63 18.18 8.39
N PRO A 181 6.82 18.81 9.28
CA PRO A 181 6.98 18.62 10.71
C PRO A 181 6.63 17.20 11.20
N VAL A 182 5.98 16.39 10.36
CA VAL A 182 5.41 15.07 10.70
C VAL A 182 6.31 13.90 10.27
N PHE A 183 7.25 14.18 9.36
CA PHE A 183 8.04 13.14 8.71
C PHE A 183 8.92 12.36 9.70
N TRP A 184 9.53 13.04 10.68
CA TRP A 184 10.43 12.41 11.65
C TRP A 184 9.71 11.41 12.58
N SER A 185 8.49 11.73 13.03
CA SER A 185 7.68 10.84 13.89
C SER A 185 7.06 9.66 13.14
N SER A 186 6.79 9.80 11.84
CA SER A 186 6.23 8.73 11.00
C SER A 186 7.31 7.80 10.43
N PHE A 187 8.52 8.31 10.23
CA PHE A 187 9.68 7.55 9.78
C PHE A 187 10.18 6.58 10.85
N SER A 188 10.22 6.99 12.13
CA SER A 188 10.57 6.10 13.25
C SER A 188 9.60 4.92 13.39
N LEU A 189 8.30 5.16 13.17
CA LEU A 189 7.24 4.13 13.18
C LEU A 189 7.18 3.30 11.89
N SER A 190 7.96 3.67 10.88
CA SER A 190 8.16 2.89 9.64
C SER A 190 9.37 1.97 9.70
N ALA A 191 10.30 2.24 10.61
CA ALA A 191 11.43 1.39 10.91
C ALA A 191 11.11 0.28 11.94
N MET A 192 9.97 0.38 12.64
CA MET A 192 9.40 -0.65 13.53
C MET A 192 8.45 -1.60 12.80
#